data_AF-A0A9D5PW36-F1
#
_entry.id   AF-A0A9D5PW36-F1
#
_cell.length_a   1.000
_cell.length_b   1.000
_cell.length_c   1.000
_cell.angle_alpha   90.00
_cell.angle_beta   90.00
_cell.angle_gamma   90.00
#
_symmetry.space_group_name_H-M   'P 1'
#
loop_
_entity.id
_entity.type
_entity.pdbx_description
1 polymer ?
#
loop_
_entity_poly.entity_id
_entity_poly.type
_entity_poly.pdbx_seq_one_letter_code
_entity_poly.pdbx_strand_id
1 'polypeptide(L)'
;MTRLSAFRYSEWSLRRRLFVCMLLLAALLLAILASGLILIGSTSSTADIYRNALTMQMAVFRKDISAHFDHLAASAILLSEEMSTIAAKKLPGLTDSPEEIAALQEALLEPLRQKLLQTDCSGAFVVFDATINSAIADSDRSRTGLYLQISGYHPAKPEVLLYRGMSDIA
;
A
#
# COMPACT_ATOMS: atom_id res chain seq x y z
N MET A 1 49.58 -15.47 -68.10
CA MET A 1 48.89 -16.52 -67.31
C MET A 1 49.44 -16.49 -65.89
N THR A 2 48.55 -16.57 -64.91
CA THR A 2 48.64 -16.03 -63.55
C THR A 2 49.71 -16.69 -62.68
N ARG A 3 50.45 -15.83 -61.96
CA ARG A 3 51.57 -16.16 -61.07
C ARG A 3 51.08 -17.01 -59.89
N LEU A 4 51.63 -18.21 -59.74
CA LEU A 4 51.59 -18.96 -58.50
C LEU A 4 52.48 -18.23 -57.49
N SER A 5 51.86 -17.45 -56.60
CA SER A 5 52.57 -16.72 -55.55
C SER A 5 53.18 -17.71 -54.57
N ALA A 6 54.50 -17.64 -54.48
CA ALA A 6 55.38 -18.41 -53.64
C ALA A 6 54.90 -18.49 -52.19
N PHE A 7 54.58 -19.70 -51.73
CA PHE A 7 54.46 -20.01 -50.31
C PHE A 7 55.88 -20.11 -49.74
N ARG A 8 56.47 -18.96 -49.39
CA ARG A 8 57.70 -18.87 -48.60
C ARG A 8 57.43 -19.41 -47.20
N TYR A 9 57.59 -20.72 -47.02
CA TYR A 9 57.59 -21.32 -45.70
C TYR A 9 58.93 -21.02 -45.02
N SER A 10 58.93 -19.96 -44.23
CA SER A 10 60.06 -19.49 -43.42
C SER A 10 60.44 -20.54 -42.37
N GLU A 11 61.69 -21.01 -42.41
CA GLU A 11 62.34 -21.90 -41.43
C GLU A 11 62.49 -21.17 -40.08
N TRP A 12 61.40 -21.11 -39.30
CA TRP A 12 61.45 -20.73 -37.90
C TRP A 12 61.65 -22.00 -37.08
N SER A 13 62.72 -22.04 -36.26
CA SER A 13 63.05 -23.21 -35.43
C SER A 13 61.79 -23.73 -34.72
N LEU A 14 61.51 -25.03 -34.81
CA LEU A 14 60.29 -25.68 -34.29
C LEU A 14 59.93 -25.19 -32.87
N ARG A 15 60.95 -24.94 -32.03
CA ARG A 15 60.82 -24.41 -30.67
C ARG A 15 60.11 -23.04 -30.59
N ARG A 16 60.41 -22.11 -31.50
CA ARG A 16 59.78 -20.76 -31.54
C ARG A 16 58.32 -20.84 -31.98
N ARG A 17 57.99 -21.71 -32.94
CA ARG A 17 56.60 -21.92 -33.37
C ARG A 17 55.76 -22.54 -32.25
N LEU A 18 56.31 -23.54 -31.56
CA LEU A 18 55.65 -24.16 -30.40
C LEU A 18 55.42 -23.13 -29.28
N PHE A 19 56.42 -22.28 -29.01
CA PHE A 19 56.33 -21.23 -28.00
C PHE A 19 55.22 -20.21 -28.33
N VAL A 20 55.12 -19.78 -29.59
CA VAL A 20 54.06 -18.87 -30.05
C VAL A 20 52.69 -19.54 -29.95
N CYS A 21 52.55 -20.82 -30.33
CA CYS A 21 51.30 -21.56 -30.18
C CYS A 21 50.89 -21.71 -28.70
N MET A 22 51.83 -22.00 -27.80
CA MET A 22 51.55 -22.09 -26.36
C MET A 22 51.13 -20.75 -25.77
N LEU A 23 51.76 -19.65 -26.18
CA LEU A 23 51.41 -18.30 -25.72
C LEU A 23 50.02 -17.89 -26.24
N LEU A 24 49.71 -18.18 -27.51
CA LEU A 24 48.37 -17.99 -28.08
C LEU A 24 47.30 -18.80 -27.33
N LEU A 25 47.58 -20.05 -27.01
CA LEU A 25 46.66 -20.91 -26.24
C LEU A 25 46.45 -20.37 -24.83
N ALA A 26 47.52 -19.94 -24.15
CA ALA A 26 47.43 -19.33 -22.82
C ALA A 26 46.64 -18.02 -22.84
N ALA A 27 46.84 -17.18 -23.86
CA ALA A 27 46.09 -15.95 -24.06
C ALA A 27 44.59 -16.23 -24.31
N LEU A 28 44.28 -17.26 -25.11
CA LEU A 28 42.90 -17.70 -25.35
C LEU A 28 42.21 -18.14 -24.05
N LEU A 29 42.90 -18.95 -23.23
CA LEU A 29 42.41 -19.39 -21.93
C LEU A 29 42.15 -18.21 -20.97
N LEU A 30 43.08 -17.26 -20.91
CA LEU A 30 42.92 -16.03 -20.12
C LEU A 30 41.74 -15.19 -20.59
N ALA A 31 41.52 -15.07 -21.90
CA ALA A 31 40.39 -14.34 -22.45
C ALA A 31 39.04 -14.99 -22.09
N ILE A 32 38.96 -16.33 -22.12
CA ILE A 32 37.76 -17.08 -21.70
C ILE A 32 37.51 -16.91 -20.20
N LEU A 33 38.56 -16.94 -19.38
CA LEU A 33 38.43 -16.76 -17.94
C LEU A 33 37.99 -15.32 -17.60
N ALA A 34 38.60 -14.32 -18.24
CA ALA A 34 38.24 -12.92 -18.08
C ALA A 34 36.80 -12.63 -18.51
N SER A 35 36.34 -13.20 -19.63
CA SER A 35 34.94 -13.02 -20.07
C SER A 35 33.95 -13.65 -19.08
N GLY A 36 34.27 -14.82 -18.52
CA GLY A 36 33.48 -15.44 -17.44
C GLY A 36 33.38 -14.55 -16.19
N LEU A 37 34.49 -13.95 -15.76
CA LEU A 37 34.49 -13.02 -14.62
C LEU A 37 33.67 -11.75 -14.89
N ILE A 38 33.75 -11.19 -16.10
CA ILE A 38 32.98 -9.99 -16.48
C ILE A 38 31.47 -10.29 -16.47
N LEU A 39 31.05 -11.47 -16.94
CA LEU A 39 29.65 -11.88 -16.90
C LEU A 39 29.14 -12.10 -15.47
N ILE A 40 29.96 -12.65 -14.58
CA ILE A 40 29.59 -12.78 -13.15
C ILE A 40 29.55 -11.40 -12.49
N GLY A 41 30.51 -10.52 -12.78
CA GLY A 41 30.55 -9.15 -12.26
C GLY A 41 29.44 -8.24 -12.83
N SER A 42 28.85 -8.55 -13.98
CA SER A 42 27.69 -7.80 -14.49
C SER A 42 26.40 -8.14 -13.73
N THR A 43 26.30 -9.34 -13.13
CA THR A 43 25.13 -9.71 -12.31
C THR A 43 24.98 -8.87 -11.05
N SER A 44 26.08 -8.34 -10.48
CA SER A 44 25.99 -7.38 -9.38
C SER A 44 25.41 -6.04 -9.84
N SER A 45 25.74 -5.60 -11.06
CA SER A 45 25.10 -4.42 -11.67
C SER A 45 23.61 -4.66 -11.93
N THR A 46 23.20 -5.89 -12.26
CA THR A 46 21.79 -6.26 -12.40
C THR A 46 21.06 -6.23 -11.05
N ALA A 47 21.68 -6.69 -9.97
CA ALA A 47 21.10 -6.61 -8.62
C ALA A 47 20.84 -5.16 -8.17
N ASP A 48 21.70 -4.22 -8.56
CA ASP A 48 21.53 -2.80 -8.24
C ASP A 48 20.38 -2.15 -9.02
N ILE A 49 20.11 -2.58 -10.27
CA ILE A 49 18.95 -2.14 -11.05
C ILE A 49 17.65 -2.59 -10.38
N TYR A 50 17.56 -3.85 -9.94
CA TYR A 50 16.39 -4.36 -9.21
C TYR A 50 16.20 -3.64 -7.88
N ARG A 51 17.28 -3.38 -7.14
CA ARG A 51 17.23 -2.62 -5.87
C ARG A 51 16.74 -1.19 -6.07
N ASN A 52 17.23 -0.49 -7.09
CA ASN A 52 16.78 0.86 -7.41
C ASN A 52 15.31 0.89 -7.86
N ALA A 53 14.91 -0.04 -8.72
CA ALA A 53 13.52 -0.16 -9.15
C ALA A 53 12.58 -0.43 -7.98
N LEU A 54 12.95 -1.37 -7.09
CA LEU A 54 12.17 -1.68 -5.90
C LEU A 54 12.12 -0.51 -4.92
N THR A 55 13.24 0.20 -4.73
CA THR A 55 13.30 1.39 -3.86
C THR A 55 12.42 2.52 -4.40
N MET A 56 12.45 2.76 -5.71
CA MET A 56 11.60 3.74 -6.37
C MET A 56 10.12 3.37 -6.24
N GLN A 57 9.77 2.10 -6.48
CA GLN A 57 8.40 1.61 -6.33
C GLN A 57 7.91 1.73 -4.88
N MET A 58 8.76 1.41 -3.89
CA MET A 58 8.44 1.60 -2.48
C MET A 58 8.25 3.07 -2.12
N ALA A 59 9.05 3.98 -2.71
CA ALA A 59 8.90 5.41 -2.48
C ALA A 59 7.58 5.94 -3.06
N VAL A 60 7.19 5.51 -4.26
CA VAL A 60 5.89 5.84 -4.86
C VAL A 60 4.74 5.27 -4.03
N PHE A 61 4.80 3.99 -3.67
CA PHE A 61 3.76 3.35 -2.86
C PHE A 61 3.59 4.02 -1.49
N ARG A 62 4.69 4.39 -0.83
CA ARG A 62 4.66 5.16 0.43
C ARG A 62 3.99 6.51 0.24
N LYS A 63 4.30 7.21 -0.84
CA LYS A 63 3.70 8.52 -1.15
C LYS A 63 2.19 8.38 -1.40
N ASP A 64 1.78 7.39 -2.18
CA ASP A 64 0.37 7.15 -2.50
C ASP A 64 -0.43 6.79 -1.25
N ILE A 65 0.11 5.91 -0.38
CA ILE A 65 -0.50 5.59 0.91
C ILE A 65 -0.62 6.84 1.79
N SER A 66 0.44 7.65 1.88
CA SER A 66 0.41 8.89 2.67
C SER A 66 -0.69 9.83 2.18
N ALA A 67 -0.76 10.08 0.87
CA ALA A 67 -1.77 10.94 0.29
C ALA A 67 -3.20 10.41 0.50
N HIS A 68 -3.38 9.08 0.42
CA HIS A 68 -4.66 8.44 0.70
C HIS A 68 -5.08 8.64 2.16
N PHE A 69 -4.17 8.47 3.12
CA PHE A 69 -4.45 8.72 4.53
C PHE A 69 -4.68 10.19 4.85
N ASP A 70 -3.96 11.12 4.19
CA ASP A 70 -4.19 12.55 4.34
C ASP A 70 -5.60 12.93 3.87
N HIS A 71 -6.05 12.39 2.73
CA HIS A 71 -7.41 12.59 2.23
C HIS A 71 -8.46 11.96 3.16
N LEU A 72 -8.18 10.77 3.70
CA LEU A 72 -9.06 10.10 4.64
C LEU A 72 -9.19 10.89 5.95
N ALA A 73 -8.09 11.44 6.46
CA ALA A 73 -8.06 12.25 7.67
C ALA A 73 -8.87 13.55 7.50
N ALA A 74 -8.71 14.25 6.38
CA ALA A 74 -9.52 15.42 6.05
C ALA A 74 -11.02 15.06 5.96
N SER A 75 -11.34 13.95 5.31
CA SER A 75 -12.72 13.45 5.17
C SER A 75 -13.33 13.08 6.53
N ALA A 76 -12.54 12.49 7.44
CA ALA A 76 -12.96 12.17 8.80
C ALA A 76 -13.25 13.42 9.64
N ILE A 77 -12.45 14.48 9.50
CA ILE A 77 -12.71 15.78 10.15
C ILE A 77 -14.03 16.38 9.65
N LEU A 78 -14.22 16.45 8.33
CA LEU A 78 -15.44 16.97 7.73
C LEU A 78 -16.67 16.14 8.14
N LEU A 79 -16.53 14.82 8.20
CA LEU A 79 -17.57 13.92 8.72
C LEU A 79 -17.89 14.24 10.19
N SER A 80 -16.88 14.42 11.03
CA SER A 80 -17.07 14.76 12.45
C SER A 80 -17.80 16.09 12.62
N GLU A 81 -17.43 17.11 11.85
CA GLU A 81 -18.07 18.43 11.87
C GLU A 81 -19.54 18.34 11.45
N GLU A 82 -19.84 17.67 10.34
CA GLU A 82 -21.21 17.46 9.87
C GLU A 82 -22.04 16.69 10.90
N MET A 83 -21.52 15.58 11.44
CA MET A 83 -22.22 14.79 12.45
C MET A 83 -22.48 15.59 13.73
N SER A 84 -21.52 16.41 14.16
CA SER A 84 -21.67 17.31 15.29
C SER A 84 -22.74 18.38 15.04
N THR A 85 -22.81 18.94 13.83
CA THR A 85 -23.83 19.95 13.49
C THR A 85 -25.24 19.36 13.50
N ILE A 86 -25.41 18.14 12.99
CA ILE A 86 -26.70 17.44 13.02
C ILE A 86 -27.08 17.09 14.46
N ALA A 87 -26.13 16.62 15.26
CA ALA A 87 -26.34 16.35 16.69
C ALA A 87 -26.76 17.61 17.46
N ALA A 88 -26.01 18.71 17.31
CA ALA A 88 -26.30 19.98 17.96
C ALA A 88 -27.67 20.57 17.53
N LYS A 89 -28.06 20.39 16.27
CA LYS A 89 -29.36 20.83 15.76
C LYS A 89 -30.52 20.02 16.32
N LYS A 90 -30.32 18.70 16.50
CA LYS A 90 -31.40 17.83 16.94
C LYS A 90 -31.68 17.93 18.43
N LEU A 91 -30.66 18.03 19.30
CA LEU A 91 -30.86 18.13 20.75
C LEU A 91 -29.69 18.82 21.47
N PRO A 92 -29.92 19.91 22.23
CA PRO A 92 -28.95 20.46 23.16
C PRO A 92 -28.97 19.66 24.48
N GLY A 93 -28.33 18.48 24.48
CA GLY A 93 -28.16 17.65 25.68
C GLY A 93 -28.67 16.22 25.49
N LEU A 94 -27.79 15.30 25.09
CA LEU A 94 -28.08 13.90 24.78
C LEU A 94 -27.92 12.99 26.01
N THR A 95 -28.46 13.36 27.15
CA THR A 95 -28.28 12.58 28.40
C THR A 95 -29.65 12.11 28.90
N ASP A 96 -29.75 10.82 29.27
CA ASP A 96 -30.93 10.20 29.93
C ASP A 96 -32.21 10.05 29.10
N SER A 97 -32.14 10.16 27.78
CA SER A 97 -33.29 9.94 26.91
C SER A 97 -32.98 8.90 25.82
N PRO A 98 -33.34 7.61 26.02
CA PRO A 98 -33.10 6.57 25.03
C PRO A 98 -33.81 6.82 23.70
N GLU A 99 -35.01 7.40 23.73
CA GLU A 99 -35.78 7.73 22.51
C GLU A 99 -35.10 8.81 21.67
N GLU A 100 -34.54 9.83 22.32
CA GLU A 100 -33.85 10.93 21.64
C GLU A 100 -32.50 10.50 21.06
N ILE A 101 -31.76 9.65 21.79
CA ILE A 101 -30.51 9.05 21.30
C ILE A 101 -30.78 8.14 20.10
N ALA A 102 -31.82 7.31 20.14
CA ALA A 102 -32.22 6.46 19.02
C ALA A 102 -32.65 7.30 17.81
N ALA A 103 -33.44 8.36 18.01
CA ALA A 103 -33.87 9.25 16.95
C ALA A 103 -32.70 10.05 16.34
N LEU A 104 -31.69 10.41 17.13
CA LEU A 104 -30.46 10.99 16.61
C LEU A 104 -29.72 9.96 15.75
N GLN A 105 -29.47 8.77 16.29
CA GLN A 105 -28.76 7.70 15.58
C GLN A 105 -29.38 7.36 14.23
N GLU A 106 -30.71 7.26 14.16
CA GLU A 106 -31.45 6.99 12.93
C GLU A 106 -31.26 8.11 11.89
N ALA A 107 -31.24 9.38 12.33
CA ALA A 107 -31.02 10.51 11.43
C ALA A 107 -29.57 10.64 10.94
N LEU A 108 -28.60 10.08 11.67
CA LEU A 108 -27.19 10.08 11.28
C LEU A 108 -26.83 8.87 10.42
N LEU A 109 -27.67 7.83 10.41
CA LEU A 109 -27.44 6.61 9.64
C LEU A 109 -27.31 6.89 8.14
N GLU A 110 -28.26 7.63 7.55
CA GLU A 110 -28.27 7.89 6.11
C GLU A 110 -27.12 8.80 5.66
N PRO A 111 -26.82 9.93 6.34
CA PRO A 111 -25.63 10.73 6.03
C PRO A 111 -24.32 9.94 6.19
N LEU A 112 -24.21 9.10 7.22
CA LEU A 112 -23.02 8.26 7.44
C LEU A 112 -22.87 7.20 6.32
N ARG A 113 -23.98 6.59 5.90
CA ARG A 113 -24.02 5.64 4.78
C ARG A 113 -23.61 6.30 3.47
N GLN A 114 -24.11 7.50 3.19
CA GLN A 114 -23.73 8.24 1.99
C GLN A 114 -22.24 8.60 1.99
N LYS A 115 -21.70 9.10 3.10
CA LYS A 115 -20.26 9.37 3.25
C LYS A 115 -19.43 8.09 3.05
N LEU A 116 -19.83 6.99 3.68
CA LEU A 116 -19.16 5.70 3.55
C LEU A 116 -19.11 5.23 2.10
N LEU A 117 -20.19 5.40 1.33
CA LEU A 117 -20.24 5.05 -0.09
C LEU A 117 -19.46 6.01 -1.01
N GLN A 118 -19.22 7.25 -0.57
CA GLN A 118 -18.41 8.23 -1.30
C GLN A 118 -16.92 8.06 -1.04
N THR A 119 -16.55 7.50 0.11
CA THR A 119 -15.16 7.22 0.49
C THR A 119 -14.76 5.80 0.10
N ASP A 120 -13.49 5.57 -0.23
CA ASP A 120 -12.94 4.22 -0.46
C ASP A 120 -12.70 3.45 0.86
N CYS A 121 -13.62 3.56 1.82
CA CYS A 121 -13.50 2.97 3.14
C CYS A 121 -14.32 1.69 3.27
N SER A 122 -13.78 0.71 3.98
CA SER A 122 -14.49 -0.52 4.33
C SER A 122 -15.49 -0.34 5.47
N GLY A 123 -15.40 0.76 6.22
CA GLY A 123 -16.33 1.07 7.29
C GLY A 123 -16.19 2.50 7.80
N ALA A 124 -17.22 2.96 8.52
CA ALA A 124 -17.28 4.26 9.15
C ALA A 124 -17.86 4.12 10.56
N PHE A 125 -17.28 4.83 11.53
CA PHE A 125 -17.77 4.85 12.90
C PHE A 125 -18.00 6.27 13.37
N VAL A 126 -18.99 6.46 14.24
CA VAL A 126 -19.21 7.72 14.97
C VAL A 126 -19.49 7.37 16.41
N VAL A 127 -18.83 8.08 17.33
CA VAL A 127 -19.02 7.94 18.78
C VAL A 127 -19.49 9.29 19.32
N PHE A 128 -20.51 9.26 20.18
CA PHE A 128 -21.04 10.43 20.85
C PHE A 128 -20.75 10.35 22.34
N ASP A 129 -20.40 11.50 22.92
CA ASP A 129 -20.32 11.67 24.37
C ASP A 129 -21.73 11.86 24.96
N ALA A 130 -22.48 10.76 24.95
CA ALA A 130 -23.85 10.68 25.42
C ALA A 130 -24.06 9.32 26.08
N THR A 131 -24.67 9.33 27.28
CA THR A 131 -25.07 8.13 28.02
C THR A 131 -26.59 8.00 28.01
N ILE A 132 -27.06 6.77 27.84
CA ILE A 132 -28.48 6.41 27.93
C ILE A 132 -28.94 6.50 29.39
N ASN A 133 -28.03 6.31 30.35
CA ASN A 133 -28.31 6.35 31.78
C ASN A 133 -27.13 6.97 32.56
N SER A 134 -27.35 8.14 33.13
CA SER A 134 -26.43 8.87 34.01
C SER A 134 -26.48 8.38 35.46
N ALA A 135 -27.47 7.55 35.81
CA ALA A 135 -27.67 7.03 37.17
C ALA A 135 -26.89 5.73 37.46
N ILE A 136 -26.22 5.14 36.46
CA ILE A 136 -25.39 3.95 36.64
C ILE A 136 -23.97 4.34 37.04
N ALA A 137 -23.37 3.60 37.98
CA ALA A 137 -21.96 3.76 38.32
C ALA A 137 -21.08 3.53 37.08
N ASP A 138 -20.15 4.45 36.80
CA ASP A 138 -19.29 4.49 35.59
C ASP A 138 -19.97 5.04 34.30
N SER A 139 -21.10 5.77 34.44
CA SER A 139 -21.73 6.54 33.35
C SER A 139 -20.77 7.48 32.62
N ASP A 140 -19.75 7.97 33.32
CA ASP A 140 -18.71 8.86 32.80
C ASP A 140 -17.90 8.22 31.66
N ARG A 141 -17.89 6.88 31.57
CA ARG A 141 -17.20 6.10 30.53
C ARG A 141 -18.15 5.45 29.52
N SER A 142 -19.46 5.54 29.74
CA SER A 142 -20.46 5.05 28.80
C SER A 142 -20.55 6.02 27.62
N ARG A 143 -20.40 5.50 26.41
CA ARG A 143 -20.45 6.25 25.15
C ARG A 143 -21.31 5.50 24.16
N THR A 144 -22.24 6.20 23.54
CA THR A 144 -23.08 5.65 22.47
C THR A 144 -22.42 5.86 21.11
N GLY A 145 -22.61 4.94 20.17
CA GLY A 145 -21.97 5.02 18.85
C GLY A 145 -22.59 4.11 17.81
N LEU A 146 -22.27 4.39 16.55
CA LEU A 146 -22.69 3.64 15.37
C LEU A 146 -21.47 3.20 14.59
N TYR A 147 -21.48 1.96 14.11
CA TYR A 147 -20.47 1.45 13.19
C TYR A 147 -21.14 0.85 11.95
N LEU A 148 -20.79 1.37 10.77
CA LEU A 148 -21.19 0.84 9.48
C LEU A 148 -20.02 0.14 8.83
N GLN A 149 -20.25 -1.04 8.26
CA GLN A 149 -19.25 -1.81 7.54
C GLN A 149 -19.80 -2.20 6.17
N ILE A 150 -18.99 -2.07 5.13
CA ILE A 150 -19.30 -2.61 3.81
C ILE A 150 -18.93 -4.11 3.81
N SER A 151 -19.94 -4.95 3.66
CA SER A 151 -19.81 -6.41 3.53
C SER A 151 -19.69 -6.80 2.07
N GLY A 152 -18.58 -7.46 1.74
CA GLY A 152 -18.32 -8.01 0.42
C GLY A 152 -17.88 -6.98 -0.62
N TYR A 153 -17.07 -7.45 -1.57
CA TYR A 153 -16.64 -6.67 -2.74
C TYR A 153 -17.64 -6.86 -3.87
N HIS A 154 -18.89 -6.40 -3.69
CA HIS A 154 -19.90 -6.44 -4.75
C HIS A 154 -20.10 -5.03 -5.34
N PRO A 155 -19.43 -4.70 -6.47
CA PRO A 155 -19.36 -3.33 -6.99
C PRO A 155 -20.72 -2.75 -7.42
N ALA A 156 -21.74 -3.60 -7.61
CA ALA A 156 -23.08 -3.18 -8.02
C ALA A 156 -24.02 -2.88 -6.83
N LYS A 157 -23.79 -3.50 -5.66
CA LYS A 157 -24.61 -3.35 -4.44
C LYS A 157 -23.75 -3.66 -3.21
N PRO A 158 -22.99 -2.69 -2.68
CA PRO A 158 -22.33 -2.87 -1.39
C PRO A 158 -23.39 -3.08 -0.31
N GLU A 159 -23.37 -4.24 0.35
CA GLU A 159 -24.21 -4.52 1.50
C GLU A 159 -23.62 -3.78 2.70
N VAL A 160 -24.40 -2.92 3.35
CA VAL A 160 -23.93 -2.15 4.51
C VAL A 160 -24.49 -2.79 5.77
N LEU A 161 -23.60 -3.32 6.61
CA LEU A 161 -23.91 -3.86 7.92
C LEU A 161 -23.85 -2.74 8.96
N LEU A 162 -24.86 -2.68 9.83
CA LEU A 162 -24.90 -1.77 10.98
C LEU A 162 -24.63 -2.54 12.27
N TYR A 163 -23.60 -2.10 12.99
CA TYR A 163 -23.29 -2.55 14.33
C TYR A 163 -23.58 -1.41 15.32
N ARG A 164 -24.46 -1.66 16.28
CA ARG A 164 -24.78 -0.74 17.38
C ARG A 164 -24.97 -1.52 18.68
N GLY A 165 -24.63 -0.90 19.81
CA GLY A 165 -24.95 -1.45 21.14
C GLY A 165 -26.45 -1.53 21.36
N MET A 166 -26.90 -2.46 22.22
CA MET A 166 -28.32 -2.54 22.59
C MET A 166 -28.71 -1.30 23.39
N SER A 167 -29.68 -0.54 22.89
CA SER A 167 -30.20 0.69 23.50
C SER A 167 -30.97 0.46 24.80
N ASP A 168 -31.33 -0.80 25.11
CA ASP A 168 -32.21 -1.17 26.24
C ASP A 168 -31.45 -1.60 27.51
N ILE A 169 -30.12 -1.69 27.48
CA ILE A 169 -29.32 -2.30 28.57
C ILE A 169 -28.13 -1.42 29.02
N ALA A 170 -28.04 -0.15 28.58
CA ALA A 170 -26.92 0.73 28.90
C ALA A 170 -27.31 1.89 29.82
#